data_AF-A0A164D7J4-F1
#
_entry.id   AF-A0A164D7J4-F1
#
_cell.length_a   1.000
_cell.length_b   1.000
_cell.length_c   1.000
_cell.angle_alpha   90.00
_cell.angle_beta   90.00
_cell.angle_gamma   90.00
#
_symmetry.space_group_name_H-M   'P 1'
#
loop_
_entity.id
_entity.type
_entity.pdbx_description
1 polymer ?
#
loop_
_entity_poly.entity_id
_entity_poly.type
_entity_poly.pdbx_seq_one_letter_code
_entity_poly.pdbx_strand_id
1 'polypeptide(L)'
;REEDRSKLLHDLLTQQQQVLQQQQAYTQQIQQLIAQNQATAQIAAAPAPVAAIPAPQSTRLPQRQIKHFKGDILEWTSFWESFNASIHSSTMSDVQKFDYLKEYLKGEAYLCVENLELTAAN
;
A
#
# COMPACT_ATOMS: atom_id res chain seq x y z
N ARG A 1 -42.54 30.07 18.30
CA ARG A 1 -42.94 28.80 17.62
C ARG A 1 -42.48 28.78 16.17
N GLU A 2 -42.89 29.72 15.31
CA GLU A 2 -42.37 29.79 13.92
C GLU A 2 -40.90 30.26 13.88
N GLU A 3 -40.53 31.21 14.75
CA GLU A 3 -39.15 31.70 14.87
C GLU A 3 -38.17 30.61 15.33
N ASP A 4 -38.58 29.73 16.25
CA ASP A 4 -37.78 28.58 16.70
C ASP A 4 -37.48 27.61 15.56
N ARG A 5 -38.48 27.36 14.71
CA ARG A 5 -38.32 26.50 13.53
C ARG A 5 -37.38 27.13 12.50
N SER A 6 -37.49 28.44 12.27
CA SER A 6 -36.57 29.17 11.38
C SER A 6 -35.13 29.14 11.90
N LYS A 7 -34.93 29.29 13.22
CA LYS A 7 -33.60 29.15 13.83
C LYS A 7 -33.06 27.74 13.71
N LEU A 8 -33.89 26.72 13.92
CA LEU A 8 -33.49 25.32 13.84
C LEU A 8 -33.17 24.89 12.41
N LEU A 9 -33.91 25.42 11.41
CA LEU A 9 -33.59 25.24 10.00
C LEU A 9 -32.29 25.97 9.62
N HIS A 10 -32.08 27.18 10.12
CA HIS A 10 -30.85 27.93 9.87
C HIS A 10 -29.63 27.23 10.49
N ASP A 11 -29.78 26.70 11.71
CA ASP A 11 -28.75 25.93 12.41
C ASP A 11 -28.42 24.63 11.64
N LEU A 12 -29.44 23.89 11.21
CA LEU A 12 -29.25 22.68 10.41
C LEU A 12 -28.57 22.97 9.06
N LEU A 13 -28.94 24.07 8.40
CA LEU A 13 -28.36 24.46 7.12
C LEU A 13 -26.90 24.92 7.29
N THR A 14 -26.61 25.62 8.40
CA THR A 14 -25.27 26.02 8.79
C THR A 14 -24.41 24.79 9.13
N GLN A 15 -24.96 23.82 9.87
CA GLN A 15 -24.30 22.58 10.19
C GLN A 15 -23.97 21.78 8.92
N GLN A 16 -24.92 21.66 7.99
CA GLN A 16 -24.67 20.96 6.73
C GLN A 16 -23.58 21.65 5.91
N GLN A 17 -23.60 22.99 5.86
CA GLN A 17 -22.55 23.76 5.18
C GLN A 17 -21.18 23.58 5.84
N GLN A 18 -21.10 23.55 7.17
CA GLN A 18 -19.86 23.28 7.89
C GLN A 18 -19.31 21.88 7.58
N VAL A 19 -20.16 20.87 7.57
CA VAL A 19 -19.76 19.49 7.23
C VAL A 19 -19.23 19.41 5.80
N LEU A 20 -19.89 20.08 4.85
CA LEU A 20 -19.42 20.16 3.46
C LEU A 20 -18.05 20.84 3.35
N GLN A 21 -17.84 21.94 4.07
CA GLN A 21 -16.55 22.62 4.09
C GLN A 21 -15.45 21.75 4.70
N GLN A 22 -15.75 21.05 5.80
CA GLN A 22 -14.82 20.14 6.45
C GLN A 22 -14.39 19.00 5.50
N GLN A 23 -15.35 18.40 4.77
CA GLN A 23 -15.07 17.37 3.77
C GLN A 23 -14.14 17.89 2.65
N GLN A 24 -14.34 19.13 2.18
CA GLN A 24 -13.46 19.73 1.18
C GLN A 24 -12.04 19.96 1.73
N ALA A 25 -11.91 20.47 2.96
CA ALA A 25 -10.62 20.67 3.59
C ALA A 25 -9.85 19.35 3.78
N TYR A 26 -10.55 18.29 4.21
CA TYR A 26 -9.96 16.97 4.37
C TYR A 26 -9.46 16.38 3.04
N THR A 27 -10.25 16.55 1.97
CA THR A 27 -9.86 16.10 0.62
C THR A 27 -8.61 16.83 0.12
N GLN A 28 -8.53 18.15 0.35
CA GLN A 28 -7.35 18.94 0.00
C GLN A 28 -6.09 18.45 0.75
N GLN A 29 -6.21 18.13 2.03
CA GLN A 29 -5.10 17.58 2.80
C GLN A 29 -4.61 16.24 2.21
N ILE A 30 -5.52 15.34 1.84
CA ILE A 30 -5.16 14.07 1.20
C ILE A 30 -4.45 14.32 -0.14
N GLN A 31 -4.96 15.26 -0.95
CA GLN A 31 -4.36 15.60 -2.24
C GLN A 31 -2.92 16.12 -2.07
N GLN A 32 -2.65 16.92 -1.03
CA GLN A 32 -1.31 17.41 -0.70
C GLN A 32 -0.37 16.28 -0.26
N LEU A 33 -0.86 15.33 0.54
CA LEU A 33 -0.08 14.14 0.92
C LEU A 33 0.26 13.28 -0.30
N ILE A 34 -0.68 13.10 -1.23
CA ILE A 34 -0.44 12.40 -2.50
C ILE A 34 0.60 13.14 -3.35
N ALA A 35 0.48 14.47 -3.49
CA ALA A 35 1.42 15.27 -4.28
C ALA A 35 2.85 15.25 -3.68
N GLN A 36 2.98 15.28 -2.36
CA GLN A 36 4.27 15.18 -1.67
C GLN A 36 4.95 13.84 -1.97
N ASN A 37 4.21 12.73 -1.91
CA ASN A 37 4.75 11.40 -2.22
C ASN A 37 5.10 11.24 -3.71
N GLN A 38 4.46 11.99 -4.62
CA GLN A 38 4.82 12.02 -6.05
C GLN A 38 6.06 12.88 -6.34
N ALA A 39 6.27 13.99 -5.62
CA ALA A 39 7.44 14.86 -5.80
C ALA A 39 8.75 14.17 -5.37
N THR A 40 8.72 13.30 -4.35
CA THR A 40 9.89 12.50 -3.95
C THR A 40 10.30 11.48 -5.02
N ALA A 41 9.40 11.10 -5.94
CA ALA A 41 9.69 10.20 -7.06
C ALA A 41 10.26 10.90 -8.32
N GLN A 42 10.25 12.24 -8.37
CA GLN A 42 10.61 13.01 -9.58
C GLN A 42 11.97 13.72 -9.51
N ILE A 43 12.72 13.61 -8.41
CA ILE A 43 14.11 14.11 -8.34
C ILE A 43 15.09 13.23 -9.14
N ALA A 44 14.61 12.20 -9.84
CA ALA A 44 15.43 11.32 -10.69
C ALA A 44 15.49 11.73 -12.18
N ALA A 45 14.92 12.87 -12.57
CA ALA A 45 14.92 13.28 -13.97
C ALA A 45 15.16 14.80 -14.16
N ALA A 46 16.39 15.24 -13.93
CA ALA A 46 16.96 16.39 -14.64
C ALA A 46 18.20 15.92 -15.41
N PRO A 47 18.44 16.39 -16.64
CA PRO A 47 19.57 15.95 -17.45
C PRO A 47 20.84 16.69 -17.01
N ALA A 48 21.82 15.98 -16.44
CA ALA A 48 23.18 16.50 -16.31
C ALA A 48 24.21 15.37 -16.54
N PRO A 49 25.31 15.65 -17.24
CA PRO A 49 26.24 14.63 -17.73
C PRO A 49 27.25 14.20 -16.65
N VAL A 50 27.54 12.90 -16.64
CA VAL A 50 28.77 12.22 -16.18
C VAL A 50 29.35 12.59 -14.80
N ALA A 51 29.04 11.78 -13.78
CA ALA A 51 30.02 11.24 -12.82
C ALA A 51 29.29 10.32 -11.81
N ALA A 52 29.90 9.17 -11.54
CA ALA A 52 29.38 8.08 -10.73
C ALA A 52 29.07 8.47 -9.27
N ILE A 53 27.95 7.95 -8.72
CA ILE A 53 27.75 7.37 -7.36
C ILE A 53 26.38 6.61 -7.40
N PRO A 54 26.25 5.41 -6.80
CA PRO A 54 25.07 4.55 -6.95
C PRO A 54 23.87 5.07 -6.16
N ALA A 55 22.71 5.15 -6.82
CA ALA A 55 21.43 5.57 -6.24
C ALA A 55 20.94 4.63 -5.12
N PRO A 56 20.12 5.12 -4.17
CA PRO A 56 19.42 4.26 -3.22
C PRO A 56 18.55 3.30 -4.02
N GLN A 57 18.76 2.01 -3.80
CA GLN A 57 18.05 0.94 -4.47
C GLN A 57 16.57 1.04 -4.13
N SER A 58 15.82 1.72 -4.98
CA SER A 58 14.40 1.46 -5.12
C SER A 58 14.33 0.02 -5.61
N THR A 59 14.04 -0.90 -4.70
CA THR A 59 13.72 -2.29 -4.99
C THR A 59 12.34 -2.36 -5.64
N ARG A 60 12.15 -1.62 -6.74
CA ARG A 60 11.26 -2.09 -7.80
C ARG A 60 11.93 -3.31 -8.38
N LEU A 61 11.68 -4.44 -7.72
CA LEU A 61 12.08 -5.75 -8.19
C LEU A 61 11.69 -5.82 -9.67
N PRO A 62 12.60 -6.27 -10.57
CA PRO A 62 12.16 -6.66 -11.89
C PRO A 62 10.99 -7.60 -11.69
N GLN A 63 9.89 -7.38 -12.43
CA GLN A 63 8.67 -8.18 -12.40
C GLN A 63 8.97 -9.61 -12.83
N ARG A 64 9.77 -10.34 -12.05
CA ARG A 64 10.04 -11.75 -12.21
C ARG A 64 8.75 -12.38 -11.71
N GLN A 65 7.84 -12.65 -12.65
CA GLN A 65 6.51 -13.20 -12.44
C GLN A 65 6.59 -14.41 -11.51
N ILE A 66 6.45 -14.18 -10.19
CA ILE A 66 6.20 -15.28 -9.27
C ILE A 66 4.77 -15.72 -9.60
N LYS A 67 4.64 -16.94 -10.12
CA LYS A 67 3.32 -17.50 -10.44
C LYS A 67 2.51 -17.60 -9.15
N HIS A 68 1.24 -17.22 -9.21
CA HIS A 68 0.35 -17.37 -8.07
C HIS A 68 0.24 -18.84 -7.65
N PHE A 69 0.44 -19.09 -6.36
CA PHE A 69 0.38 -20.42 -5.79
C PHE A 69 -1.03 -20.68 -5.27
N LYS A 70 -1.69 -21.73 -5.77
CA LYS A 70 -3.09 -22.04 -5.43
C LYS A 70 -3.26 -23.11 -4.33
N GLY A 71 -2.17 -23.73 -3.86
CA GLY A 71 -2.22 -24.79 -2.85
C GLY A 71 -1.68 -26.14 -3.30
N ASP A 72 -1.12 -26.24 -4.51
CA ASP A 72 -0.55 -27.50 -5.00
C ASP A 72 0.85 -27.73 -4.42
N ILE A 73 1.00 -28.67 -3.48
CA ILE A 73 2.27 -28.93 -2.79
C ILE A 73 3.42 -29.25 -3.76
N LEU A 74 3.15 -29.81 -4.95
CA LEU A 74 4.19 -30.10 -5.94
C LEU A 74 4.80 -28.82 -6.53
N GLU A 75 4.01 -27.75 -6.62
CA GLU A 75 4.45 -26.44 -7.09
C GLU A 75 5.08 -25.59 -5.97
N TRP A 76 4.99 -26.02 -4.69
CA TRP A 76 5.49 -25.26 -3.54
C TRP A 76 7.00 -25.09 -3.60
N THR A 77 7.74 -26.14 -3.95
CA THR A 77 9.20 -26.07 -4.05
C THR A 77 9.64 -25.06 -5.11
N SER A 78 9.07 -25.13 -6.32
CA SER A 78 9.38 -24.20 -7.41
C SER A 78 8.94 -22.76 -7.10
N PHE A 79 7.81 -22.60 -6.41
CA PHE A 79 7.36 -21.31 -5.90
C PHE A 79 8.34 -20.74 -4.87
N TRP A 80 8.72 -21.53 -3.86
CA TRP A 80 9.61 -21.10 -2.78
C TRP A 80 11.00 -20.75 -3.29
N GLU A 81 11.56 -21.49 -4.25
CA GLU A 81 12.84 -21.14 -4.88
C GLU A 81 12.76 -19.80 -5.62
N SER A 82 11.68 -19.58 -6.37
CA SER A 82 11.42 -18.31 -7.07
C SER A 82 11.22 -17.14 -6.09
N PHE A 83 10.48 -17.38 -5.01
CA PHE A 83 10.24 -16.42 -3.94
C PHE A 83 11.52 -16.10 -3.18
N ASN A 84 12.35 -17.09 -2.84
CA ASN A 84 13.62 -16.91 -2.16
C ASN A 84 14.62 -16.10 -3.02
N ALA A 85 14.74 -16.45 -4.31
CA ALA A 85 15.61 -15.74 -5.24
C ALA A 85 15.16 -14.30 -5.55
N SER A 86 13.87 -14.00 -5.41
CA SER A 86 13.32 -12.67 -5.71
C SER A 86 13.13 -11.80 -4.46
N ILE A 87 12.54 -12.33 -3.41
CA ILE A 87 12.15 -11.60 -2.19
C ILE A 87 13.18 -11.78 -1.07
N HIS A 88 13.67 -13.00 -0.81
CA HIS A 88 14.61 -13.25 0.30
C HIS A 88 16.01 -12.67 0.02
N SER A 89 16.45 -12.69 -1.24
CA SER A 89 17.68 -12.01 -1.68
C SER A 89 17.56 -10.47 -1.69
N SER A 90 16.38 -9.93 -1.39
CA SER A 90 16.14 -8.49 -1.31
C SER A 90 16.26 -7.99 0.14
N THR A 91 16.73 -6.76 0.31
CA THR A 91 16.86 -6.03 1.59
C THR A 91 15.51 -5.58 2.17
N MET A 92 14.46 -6.40 2.01
CA MET A 92 13.11 -6.13 2.53
C MET A 92 12.98 -6.61 3.98
N SER A 93 12.20 -5.88 4.78
CA SER A 93 11.84 -6.29 6.14
C SER A 93 10.97 -7.55 6.13
N ASP A 94 11.06 -8.39 7.16
CA ASP A 94 10.31 -9.65 7.25
C ASP A 94 8.80 -9.46 7.10
N VAL A 95 8.27 -8.34 7.62
CA VAL A 95 6.87 -7.94 7.44
C VAL A 95 6.51 -7.72 5.97
N GLN A 96 7.38 -7.05 5.20
CA GLN A 96 7.13 -6.85 3.76
C GLN A 96 7.25 -8.16 2.98
N LYS A 97 8.21 -9.02 3.35
CA LYS A 97 8.34 -10.34 2.74
C LYS A 97 7.06 -11.17 2.96
N PHE A 98 6.49 -11.11 4.16
CA PHE A 98 5.25 -11.81 4.48
C PHE A 98 4.04 -11.25 3.74
N ASP A 99 3.94 -9.93 3.60
CA ASP A 99 2.87 -9.29 2.83
C ASP A 99 2.91 -9.71 1.35
N TYR A 100 4.10 -9.69 0.74
CA TYR A 100 4.28 -10.23 -0.61
C TYR A 100 3.90 -11.70 -0.70
N LEU A 101 4.32 -12.52 0.25
CA LEU A 101 3.94 -13.94 0.29
C LEU A 101 2.41 -14.09 0.25
N LYS A 102 1.68 -13.31 1.05
CA LYS A 102 0.20 -13.32 1.05
C LYS A 102 -0.40 -12.89 -0.29
N GLU A 103 0.19 -11.93 -0.99
CA GLU A 103 -0.32 -11.51 -2.32
C GLU A 103 -0.19 -12.60 -3.39
N TYR A 104 0.89 -13.38 -3.37
CA TYR A 104 1.14 -14.45 -4.34
C TYR A 104 0.42 -15.76 -4.01
N LEU A 105 -0.05 -15.93 -2.77
CA LEU A 105 -0.89 -17.06 -2.38
C LEU A 105 -2.35 -16.79 -2.79
N LYS A 106 -3.04 -17.80 -3.32
CA LYS A 106 -4.46 -17.76 -3.68
C LYS A 106 -5.16 -19.03 -3.24
N GLY A 107 -6.49 -18.98 -3.10
CA GLY A 107 -7.30 -20.17 -2.81
C GLY A 107 -6.95 -20.82 -1.47
N GLU A 108 -6.84 -22.15 -1.45
CA GLU A 108 -6.55 -22.92 -0.23
C GLU A 108 -5.19 -22.57 0.39
N ALA A 109 -4.18 -22.23 -0.41
CA ALA A 109 -2.89 -21.80 0.14
C ALA A 109 -2.97 -20.47 0.90
N TYR A 110 -3.77 -19.54 0.37
CA TYR A 110 -4.03 -18.28 1.04
C TYR A 110 -4.81 -18.52 2.34
N LEU A 111 -5.83 -19.37 2.31
CA LEU A 111 -6.60 -19.73 3.51
C LEU A 111 -5.73 -20.41 4.58
N CYS A 112 -4.79 -21.28 4.19
CA CYS A 112 -3.81 -21.86 5.11
C CYS A 112 -2.94 -20.79 5.76
N VAL A 113 -2.45 -19.80 5.00
CA VAL A 113 -1.57 -18.73 5.52
C VAL A 113 -2.34 -17.60 6.21
N GLU A 114 -3.62 -17.41 5.89
CA GLU A 114 -4.53 -16.49 6.56
C GLU A 114 -4.97 -17.02 7.92
N ASN A 115 -5.26 -18.32 8.03
CA ASN A 115 -5.55 -18.97 9.31
C ASN A 115 -4.31 -19.22 10.16
N LEU A 116 -3.11 -19.15 9.56
CA LEU A 116 -1.87 -18.97 10.29
C LEU A 116 -1.79 -17.49 10.72
N GLU A 117 -2.58 -17.12 11.72
CA GLU A 117 -2.27 -15.93 12.50
C GLU A 117 -0.79 -16.02 12.89
N LEU A 118 -0.07 -14.89 12.81
CA LEU A 118 1.26 -14.71 13.39
C LEU A 118 1.17 -14.86 14.91
N THR A 119 0.89 -16.06 15.42
CA THR A 119 1.39 -16.48 16.71
C THR A 119 2.88 -16.70 16.53
N ALA A 120 3.63 -15.60 16.64
CA ALA A 120 5.00 -15.63 17.13
C ALA A 120 4.97 -16.22 18.55
N ALA A 121 4.74 -17.53 18.64
CA ALA A 121 4.77 -18.33 19.85
C ALA A 121 5.08 -19.78 19.44
N ASN A 122 6.36 -20.04 19.19
CA ASN A 122 7.10 -21.22 19.66
C ASN A 122 8.59 -20.91 19.63
#